data_AF-A0A0R3QQE1-F1
#
_entry.id   AF-A0A0R3QQE1-F1
#
_cell.length_a   1.000
_cell.length_b   1.000
_cell.length_c   1.000
_cell.angle_alpha   90.00
_cell.angle_beta   90.00
_cell.angle_gamma   90.00
#
_symmetry.space_group_name_H-M   'P 1'
#
loop_
_entity.id
_entity.type
_entity.pdbx_description
1 polymer ?
#
loop_
_entity_poly.entity_id
_entity_poly.type
_entity_poly.pdbx_seq_one_letter_code
_entity_poly.pdbx_strand_id
1 'polypeptide(L)'
;MPPSTISEKDKVNIAKLREAVKDELTPYYDTEFNLLRWLQGHNYNFDILLPKLRNHLLLRKSKWDLDMMASKPRNHPLHTYWKAGITGPAIKTPNAIVNIEQTGRNDYWGMIQTFSLNEIMMARTQDLELLLREIMEMEKKTGKHIFGKLPMVIFLNIHMVF
;
A
#
# COMPACT_ATOMS: atom_id res chain seq x y z
N MET A 1 2.13 -4.86 20.08
CA MET A 1 1.81 -4.96 18.63
C MET A 1 0.34 -4.63 18.46
N PRO A 2 -0.09 -3.96 17.38
CA PRO A 2 -1.52 -3.76 17.16
C PRO A 2 -2.24 -5.11 17.05
N PRO A 3 -3.55 -5.17 17.28
CA PRO A 3 -4.31 -6.41 17.18
C PRO A 3 -4.23 -6.97 15.76
N SER A 4 -3.97 -8.27 15.62
CA SER A 4 -4.06 -8.97 14.33
C SER A 4 -5.50 -9.32 13.94
N THR A 5 -6.46 -9.01 14.81
CA THR A 5 -7.88 -9.35 14.68
C THR A 5 -8.73 -8.11 14.92
N ILE A 6 -9.85 -8.01 14.22
CA ILE A 6 -10.78 -6.89 14.27
C ILE A 6 -11.62 -7.01 15.54
N SER A 7 -11.56 -6.02 16.43
CA SER A 7 -12.39 -5.98 17.63
C SER A 7 -13.84 -5.57 17.33
N GLU A 8 -14.77 -5.79 18.26
CA GLU A 8 -16.16 -5.32 18.09
C GLU A 8 -16.24 -3.79 17.95
N LYS A 9 -15.39 -3.05 18.67
CA LYS A 9 -15.26 -1.60 18.51
C LYS A 9 -14.80 -1.24 17.09
N ASP A 10 -13.88 -2.02 16.52
CA ASP A 10 -13.41 -1.78 15.15
C ASP A 10 -14.53 -2.04 14.15
N LYS A 11 -15.31 -3.12 14.30
CA LYS A 11 -16.46 -3.42 13.43
C LYS A 11 -17.48 -2.29 13.39
N VAL A 12 -17.83 -1.73 14.55
CA VAL A 12 -18.75 -0.58 14.64
C VAL A 12 -18.21 0.63 13.89
N ASN A 13 -16.92 0.95 14.07
CA ASN A 13 -16.30 2.08 13.38
C ASN A 13 -16.10 1.84 11.89
N ILE A 14 -15.80 0.61 11.48
CA ILE A 14 -15.72 0.20 10.06
C ILE A 14 -17.08 0.38 9.40
N ALA A 15 -18.17 -0.08 10.03
CA ALA A 15 -19.52 0.09 9.49
C ALA A 15 -19.88 1.58 9.33
N LYS A 16 -19.60 2.39 10.35
CA LYS A 16 -19.79 3.84 10.29
C LYS A 16 -18.97 4.50 9.17
N LEU A 17 -17.69 4.12 9.03
CA LEU A 17 -16.82 4.65 7.99
C LEU A 17 -17.29 4.24 6.60
N ARG A 18 -17.62 2.96 6.41
CA ARG A 18 -18.13 2.40 5.16
C ARG A 18 -19.37 3.15 4.68
N GLU A 19 -20.35 3.37 5.56
CA GLU A 19 -21.55 4.12 5.23
C GLU A 19 -21.22 5.57 4.82
N ALA A 20 -20.27 6.22 5.51
CA ALA A 20 -19.90 7.61 5.25
C ALA A 20 -19.19 7.85 3.90
N VAL A 21 -18.61 6.81 3.30
CA VAL A 21 -17.86 6.88 2.02
C VAL A 21 -18.38 5.90 0.96
N LYS A 22 -19.59 5.37 1.14
CA LYS A 22 -20.14 4.29 0.30
C LYS A 22 -20.21 4.65 -1.18
N ASP A 23 -20.43 5.91 -1.50
CA ASP A 23 -20.58 6.39 -2.88
C ASP A 23 -19.21 6.42 -3.59
N GLU A 24 -18.13 6.69 -2.85
CA GLU A 24 -16.77 6.72 -3.36
C GLU A 24 -16.08 5.34 -3.29
N LEU A 25 -16.59 4.41 -2.50
CA LEU A 25 -15.98 3.09 -2.31
C LEU A 25 -16.09 2.22 -3.58
N THR A 26 -15.14 1.29 -3.76
CA THR A 26 -15.15 0.29 -4.84
C THR A 26 -15.20 -1.11 -4.24
N PRO A 27 -15.73 -2.11 -4.95
CA PRO A 27 -15.75 -3.50 -4.46
C PRO A 27 -14.35 -4.06 -4.17
N TYR A 28 -13.34 -3.63 -4.92
CA TYR A 28 -11.96 -4.03 -4.69
C TYR A 28 -11.42 -3.49 -3.35
N TYR A 29 -11.70 -2.22 -3.05
CA TYR A 29 -11.14 -1.57 -1.86
C TYR A 29 -11.98 -1.77 -0.60
N ASP A 30 -13.26 -2.13 -0.73
CA ASP A 30 -14.18 -2.40 0.39
C ASP A 30 -13.83 -3.70 1.13
N THR A 31 -12.78 -3.64 1.93
CA THR A 31 -12.43 -4.70 2.88
C THR A 31 -12.39 -4.13 4.29
N GLU A 32 -12.73 -4.94 5.28
CA GLU A 32 -12.66 -4.52 6.68
C GLU A 32 -11.25 -4.06 7.06
N PHE A 33 -10.21 -4.73 6.54
CA PHE A 33 -8.82 -4.37 6.82
C PHE A 33 -8.37 -3.08 6.15
N ASN A 34 -8.80 -2.78 4.92
CA ASN A 34 -8.49 -1.49 4.29
C ASN A 34 -9.12 -0.34 5.07
N LEU A 35 -10.39 -0.46 5.45
CA LEU A 35 -11.07 0.55 6.26
C LEU A 35 -10.44 0.67 7.66
N LEU A 36 -10.02 -0.44 8.25
CA LEU A 36 -9.30 -0.44 9.52
C LEU A 36 -7.95 0.29 9.45
N ARG A 37 -7.20 0.16 8.34
CA ARG A 37 -5.94 0.92 8.14
C ARG A 37 -6.17 2.41 8.21
N TRP A 38 -7.25 2.90 7.61
CA TRP A 38 -7.61 4.32 7.63
C TRP A 38 -7.99 4.80 9.03
N LEU A 39 -8.78 4.00 9.75
CA LEU A 39 -9.14 4.27 11.15
C LEU A 39 -7.90 4.33 12.05
N GLN A 40 -7.06 3.30 12.00
CA GLN A 40 -5.84 3.22 12.81
C GLN A 40 -4.83 4.31 12.45
N GLY A 41 -4.63 4.56 11.15
CA GLY A 41 -3.68 5.56 10.66
C GLY A 41 -4.06 7.01 11.01
N HIS A 42 -5.31 7.26 11.40
CA HIS A 42 -5.81 8.58 11.80
C HIS A 42 -6.33 8.59 13.24
N ASN A 43 -5.91 7.65 14.08
CA ASN A 43 -6.31 7.55 15.50
C ASN A 43 -7.83 7.60 15.71
N TYR A 44 -8.60 7.00 14.79
CA TYR A 44 -10.07 7.00 14.79
C TYR A 44 -10.70 8.40 14.77
N ASN A 45 -9.96 9.44 14.37
CA ASN A 45 -10.47 10.79 14.23
C ASN A 45 -11.18 10.97 12.88
N PHE A 46 -12.51 10.90 12.89
CA PHE A 46 -13.35 10.98 11.69
C PHE A 46 -13.26 12.34 10.97
N ASP A 47 -13.02 13.43 11.68
CA ASP A 47 -12.96 14.78 11.09
C ASP A 47 -11.75 14.93 10.14
N ILE A 48 -10.64 14.27 10.48
CA ILE A 48 -9.42 14.26 9.66
C ILE A 48 -9.47 13.15 8.61
N LEU A 49 -9.95 11.97 9.01
CA LEU A 49 -10.04 10.74 8.22
C LEU A 49 -10.91 10.91 6.98
N LEU A 50 -12.15 11.38 7.13
CA LEU A 50 -13.15 11.37 6.07
C LEU A 50 -12.74 12.19 4.84
N PRO A 51 -12.30 13.46 4.95
CA PRO A 51 -11.89 14.21 3.76
C PRO A 51 -10.70 13.57 3.04
N LYS A 52 -9.75 12.99 3.78
CA LYS A 52 -8.59 12.31 3.19
C LYS A 52 -8.95 11.01 2.49
N LEU A 53 -9.80 10.19 3.12
CA LEU A 53 -10.26 8.93 2.54
C LEU A 53 -11.09 9.19 1.28
N ARG A 54 -12.00 10.16 1.28
CA ARG A 54 -12.76 10.52 0.07
C ARG A 54 -11.84 10.91 -1.08
N ASN A 55 -10.85 11.77 -0.83
CA ASN A 55 -9.87 12.14 -1.86
C ASN A 55 -9.06 10.92 -2.35
N HIS A 56 -8.69 10.01 -1.46
CA HIS A 56 -8.02 8.76 -1.85
C HIS A 56 -8.93 7.90 -2.74
N LEU A 57 -10.19 7.68 -2.37
CA LEU A 57 -11.15 6.88 -3.14
C LEU A 57 -11.46 7.52 -4.51
N LEU A 58 -11.55 8.86 -4.57
CA LEU A 58 -11.67 9.58 -5.83
C LEU A 58 -10.43 9.40 -6.71
N LEU A 59 -9.22 9.44 -6.14
CA LEU A 59 -8.00 9.12 -6.87
C LEU A 59 -8.02 7.68 -7.41
N ARG A 60 -8.50 6.70 -6.61
CA ARG A 60 -8.64 5.31 -7.06
C ARG A 60 -9.53 5.19 -8.30
N LYS A 61 -10.67 5.89 -8.30
CA LYS A 61 -11.65 5.96 -9.41
C LYS A 61 -11.22 6.86 -10.58
N SER A 62 -10.16 7.64 -10.42
CA SER A 62 -9.70 8.56 -11.46
C SER A 62 -9.10 7.82 -12.66
N LYS A 63 -8.58 8.56 -13.65
CA LYS A 63 -7.86 7.99 -14.81
C LYS A 63 -6.64 7.14 -14.42
N TRP A 64 -6.17 7.24 -13.17
CA TRP A 64 -5.09 6.40 -12.66
C TRP A 64 -5.54 4.95 -12.47
N ASP A 65 -6.83 4.72 -12.19
CA ASP A 65 -7.46 3.40 -12.14
C ASP A 65 -6.64 2.44 -11.24
N LEU A 66 -6.59 2.81 -9.96
CA LEU A 66 -5.69 2.17 -8.98
C LEU A 66 -6.07 0.71 -8.73
N ASP A 67 -7.36 0.38 -8.79
CA ASP A 67 -7.85 -0.99 -8.56
C ASP A 67 -7.32 -2.00 -9.59
N MET A 68 -7.04 -1.54 -10.82
CA MET A 68 -6.44 -2.37 -11.87
C MET A 68 -4.94 -2.16 -12.02
N MET A 69 -4.35 -1.19 -11.33
CA MET A 69 -2.96 -0.78 -11.55
C MET A 69 -1.97 -1.92 -11.29
N ALA A 70 -2.19 -2.71 -10.24
CA ALA A 70 -1.35 -3.85 -9.93
C ALA A 70 -1.41 -4.94 -11.02
N SER A 71 -2.52 -5.04 -11.75
CA SER A 71 -2.70 -6.02 -12.85
C SER A 71 -2.02 -5.60 -14.15
N LYS A 72 -1.63 -4.33 -14.27
CA LYS A 72 -0.90 -3.81 -15.44
C LYS A 72 0.57 -4.27 -15.38
N PRO A 73 1.20 -4.53 -16.54
CA PRO A 73 2.60 -4.93 -16.56
C PRO A 73 3.51 -3.82 -16.00
N ARG A 74 4.54 -4.22 -15.24
CA ARG A 74 5.55 -3.31 -14.67
C ARG A 74 6.68 -3.06 -15.69
N ASN A 75 6.35 -2.44 -16.83
CA ASN A 75 7.27 -2.31 -17.98
C ASN A 75 7.70 -0.87 -18.32
N HIS A 76 7.37 0.11 -17.48
CA HIS A 76 7.84 1.49 -17.66
C HIS A 76 9.38 1.56 -17.67
N PRO A 77 10.04 2.31 -18.58
CA PRO A 77 11.51 2.38 -18.67
C PRO A 77 12.21 2.76 -17.36
N LEU A 78 11.55 3.58 -16.55
CA LEU A 78 12.00 3.96 -15.20
C LEU A 78 12.33 2.75 -14.31
N HIS A 79 11.63 1.63 -14.47
CA HIS A 79 11.81 0.44 -13.66
C HIS A 79 13.18 -0.25 -13.84
N THR A 80 13.89 0.07 -14.92
CA THR A 80 15.29 -0.34 -15.12
C THR A 80 16.22 0.32 -14.10
N TYR A 81 15.89 1.55 -13.71
CA TYR A 81 16.66 2.38 -12.77
C TYR A 81 16.08 2.35 -11.36
N TRP A 82 14.79 2.01 -11.22
CA TRP A 82 14.11 1.78 -9.95
C TRP A 82 13.58 0.35 -9.86
N LYS A 83 14.41 -0.53 -9.29
CA LYS A 83 14.08 -1.96 -9.17
C LYS A 83 12.94 -2.19 -8.17
N ALA A 84 12.10 -3.19 -8.46
CA ALA A 84 11.00 -3.58 -7.59
C ALA A 84 11.55 -4.07 -6.24
N GLY A 85 10.89 -3.68 -5.15
CA GLY A 85 11.35 -4.01 -3.81
C GLY A 85 10.61 -5.16 -3.12
N ILE A 86 9.51 -5.67 -3.66
CA ILE A 86 8.68 -6.64 -2.93
C ILE A 86 9.38 -8.00 -2.92
N THR A 87 9.77 -8.47 -1.73
CA THR A 87 10.47 -9.76 -1.56
C THR A 87 9.57 -10.87 -1.02
N GLY A 88 8.42 -10.54 -0.43
CA GLY A 88 7.43 -11.51 0.06
C GLY A 88 7.29 -11.54 1.59
N PRO A 89 6.64 -12.58 2.15
CA PRO A 89 6.34 -12.67 3.58
C PRO A 89 7.61 -12.71 4.45
N ALA A 90 7.55 -12.06 5.61
CA ALA A 90 8.64 -12.10 6.59
C ALA A 90 8.71 -13.46 7.29
N ILE A 91 9.91 -14.05 7.37
CA ILE A 91 10.13 -15.37 7.97
C ILE A 91 9.94 -15.33 9.50
N LYS A 92 10.54 -14.34 10.17
CA LYS A 92 10.53 -14.25 11.65
C LYS A 92 9.39 -13.42 12.21
N THR A 93 8.70 -12.65 11.37
CA THR A 93 7.61 -11.75 11.79
C THR A 93 6.33 -12.21 11.11
N PRO A 94 5.47 -12.97 11.79
CA PRO A 94 4.21 -13.40 11.20
C PRO A 94 3.36 -12.19 10.81
N ASN A 95 2.57 -12.36 9.75
CA ASN A 95 1.64 -11.35 9.22
C ASN A 95 2.32 -10.04 8.75
N ALA A 96 3.52 -10.14 8.18
CA ALA A 96 4.23 -9.00 7.60
C ALA A 96 4.79 -9.33 6.22
N ILE A 97 4.78 -8.36 5.31
CA ILE A 97 5.49 -8.41 4.03
C ILE A 97 6.77 -7.60 4.15
N VAL A 98 7.86 -8.09 3.58
CA VAL A 98 9.11 -7.36 3.44
C VAL A 98 9.16 -6.72 2.05
N ASN A 99 9.40 -5.41 2.06
CA ASN A 99 9.70 -4.61 0.87
C ASN A 99 11.11 -4.03 1.04
N ILE A 100 12.03 -4.44 0.18
CA ILE A 100 13.45 -4.10 0.19
C ILE A 100 13.73 -3.11 -0.95
N GLU A 101 14.12 -1.89 -0.61
CA GLU A 101 14.50 -0.89 -1.62
C GLU A 101 16.03 -0.68 -1.62
N GLN A 102 16.65 -0.81 -2.80
CA GLN A 102 18.09 -0.64 -2.99
C GLN A 102 18.44 0.81 -3.36
N THR A 103 18.24 1.74 -2.43
CA THR A 103 18.39 3.19 -2.69
C THR A 103 19.80 3.58 -3.18
N GLY A 104 20.85 2.89 -2.72
CA GLY A 104 22.23 3.13 -3.17
C GLY A 104 22.52 2.74 -4.62
N ARG A 105 21.63 1.98 -5.28
CA ARG A 105 21.74 1.58 -6.69
C ARG A 105 20.79 2.35 -7.62
N ASN A 106 19.81 3.05 -7.06
CA ASN A 106 18.84 3.80 -7.85
C ASN A 106 19.48 5.13 -8.27
N ASP A 107 19.49 5.43 -9.56
CA ASP A 107 19.95 6.73 -10.08
C ASP A 107 18.81 7.76 -10.00
N TYR A 108 18.53 8.23 -8.79
CA TYR A 108 17.47 9.22 -8.56
C TYR A 108 17.69 10.52 -9.35
N TRP A 109 18.96 10.93 -9.52
CA TRP A 109 19.29 12.13 -10.27
C TRP A 109 18.97 11.95 -11.76
N GLY A 110 19.47 10.89 -12.38
CA GLY A 110 19.17 10.57 -13.78
C GLY A 110 17.67 10.38 -14.02
N MET A 111 16.96 9.75 -13.09
CA MET A 111 15.50 9.57 -13.17
C MET A 111 14.75 10.92 -13.21
N ILE A 112 15.06 11.84 -12.30
CA ILE A 112 14.38 13.15 -12.24
C ILE A 112 14.73 14.04 -13.46
N GLN A 113 15.90 13.86 -14.05
CA GLN A 113 16.30 14.55 -15.28
C GLN A 113 15.67 13.95 -16.55
N THR A 114 15.27 12.67 -16.52
CA THR A 114 14.79 11.93 -17.71
C THR A 114 13.28 11.81 -17.77
N PHE A 115 12.61 11.60 -16.64
CA PHE A 115 11.18 11.35 -16.56
C PHE A 115 10.46 12.50 -15.88
N SER A 116 9.23 12.77 -16.31
CA SER A 116 8.38 13.72 -15.61
C SER A 116 8.05 13.23 -14.20
N LEU A 117 7.82 14.17 -13.28
CA LEU A 117 7.37 13.84 -11.93
C LEU A 117 6.10 12.96 -11.94
N ASN A 118 5.21 13.16 -12.92
CA ASN A 118 4.01 12.35 -13.06
C ASN A 118 4.32 10.89 -13.39
N GLU A 119 5.26 10.62 -14.32
CA GLU A 119 5.71 9.26 -14.62
C GLU A 119 6.36 8.58 -13.42
N ILE A 120 7.19 9.33 -12.68
CA ILE A 120 7.84 8.84 -11.46
C ILE A 120 6.78 8.47 -10.41
N MET A 121 5.80 9.34 -10.19
CA MET A 121 4.72 9.10 -9.23
C MET A 121 3.84 7.92 -9.66
N MET A 122 3.47 7.83 -10.93
CA MET A 122 2.70 6.69 -11.47
C MET A 122 3.43 5.35 -11.27
N ALA A 123 4.72 5.29 -11.61
CA ALA A 123 5.54 4.10 -11.42
C ALA A 123 5.62 3.70 -9.94
N ARG A 124 5.82 4.68 -9.05
CA ARG A 124 5.84 4.40 -7.60
C ARG A 124 4.49 3.96 -7.08
N THR A 125 3.39 4.53 -7.57
CA THR A 125 2.04 4.09 -7.19
C THR A 125 1.78 2.66 -7.65
N GLN A 126 2.27 2.25 -8.82
CA GLN A 126 2.18 0.84 -9.25
C GLN A 126 2.88 -0.10 -8.26
N ASP A 127 4.07 0.24 -7.77
CA ASP A 127 4.78 -0.54 -6.75
C ASP A 127 4.01 -0.63 -5.42
N LEU A 128 3.35 0.46 -5.03
CA LEU A 128 2.52 0.49 -3.82
C LEU A 128 1.24 -0.35 -3.97
N GLU A 129 0.57 -0.31 -5.13
CA GLU A 129 -0.61 -1.13 -5.40
C GLU A 129 -0.25 -2.62 -5.55
N LEU A 130 0.93 -2.93 -6.10
CA LEU A 130 1.49 -4.29 -6.09
C LEU A 130 1.62 -4.82 -4.66
N LEU A 131 2.22 -4.03 -3.77
CA LEU A 131 2.36 -4.39 -2.35
C LEU A 131 1.00 -4.52 -1.66
N LEU A 132 0.08 -3.58 -1.90
CA LEU A 132 -1.26 -3.61 -1.31
C LEU A 132 -2.02 -4.87 -1.71
N ARG A 133 -1.93 -5.29 -2.99
CA ARG A 133 -2.57 -6.53 -3.44
C ARG A 133 -2.03 -7.75 -2.72
N GLU A 134 -0.72 -7.88 -2.58
CA GLU A 134 -0.11 -8.99 -1.82
C GLU A 134 -0.58 -9.00 -0.36
N ILE A 135 -0.66 -7.82 0.27
CA ILE A 135 -1.20 -7.66 1.62
C ILE A 135 -2.65 -8.18 1.67
N MET A 136 -3.52 -7.69 0.80
CA MET A 136 -4.94 -8.06 0.77
C MET A 136 -5.15 -9.55 0.48
N GLU A 137 -4.32 -10.15 -0.37
CA GLU A 137 -4.36 -11.60 -0.64
C GLU A 137 -3.98 -12.42 0.59
N MET A 138 -2.94 -12.01 1.32
CA MET A 138 -2.55 -12.67 2.56
C MET A 138 -3.60 -12.47 3.66
N GLU A 139 -4.22 -11.30 3.74
CA GLU A 139 -5.35 -11.05 4.66
C GLU A 139 -6.52 -11.99 4.37
N LYS A 140 -6.87 -12.15 3.09
CA LYS A 140 -7.92 -13.07 2.66
C LYS A 140 -7.59 -14.53 3.00
N LYS A 141 -6.32 -14.94 2.82
CA LYS A 141 -5.86 -16.31 3.11
C LYS A 141 -5.82 -16.61 4.62
N THR A 142 -5.42 -15.65 5.44
CA THR A 142 -5.15 -15.87 6.87
C THR A 142 -6.30 -15.44 7.78
N GLY A 143 -7.22 -14.60 7.28
CA GLY A 143 -8.26 -13.95 8.09
C GLY A 143 -7.71 -13.00 9.15
N LYS A 144 -6.41 -12.64 9.08
CA LYS A 144 -5.72 -11.79 10.04
C LYS A 144 -5.26 -10.52 9.36
N HIS A 145 -5.24 -9.43 10.13
CA HIS A 145 -4.69 -8.19 9.64
C HIS A 145 -3.20 -8.37 9.35
N ILE A 146 -2.82 -8.05 8.12
CA ILE A 146 -1.42 -8.04 7.71
C ILE A 146 -0.91 -6.63 7.92
N PHE A 147 0.12 -6.54 8.75
CA PHE A 147 0.87 -5.32 8.90
C PHE A 147 1.64 -5.08 7.60
N GLY A 148 1.15 -4.14 6.81
CA GLY A 148 1.99 -3.35 5.93
C GLY A 148 2.91 -2.46 6.77
N LYS A 149 3.69 -3.05 7.69
CA LYS A 149 4.92 -2.39 8.08
C LYS A 149 5.70 -2.35 6.79
N LEU A 150 5.99 -1.15 6.32
CA LEU A 150 7.21 -0.94 5.57
C LEU A 150 8.28 -0.87 6.67
N PRO A 151 8.90 -1.97 7.16
CA PRO A 151 10.31 -1.83 7.44
C PRO A 151 10.88 -1.55 6.05
N MET A 152 10.94 -0.28 5.68
CA MET A 152 11.75 0.15 4.57
C MET A 152 13.16 -0.17 5.02
N VAL A 153 13.59 -1.41 4.78
CA VAL A 153 14.97 -1.81 4.97
C VAL A 153 15.69 -1.17 3.80
N ILE A 154 16.04 0.09 3.98
CA ILE A 154 16.87 0.85 3.07
C ILE A 154 18.26 0.22 3.18
N PHE A 155 18.61 -0.65 2.23
CA PHE A 155 19.99 -1.14 2.14
C PHE A 155 20.84 -0.05 1.49
N LEU A 156 21.46 0.77 2.34
CA LEU A 156 22.61 1.58 1.98
C LEU A 156 23.84 0.66 2.00
N ASN A 157 24.09 -0.05 0.90
CA ASN A 157 25.32 -0.83 0.66
C ASN A 157 25.79 -1.75 1.81
N ILE A 158 25.16 -2.92 1.99
CA ILE A 158 25.83 -4.03 2.69
C ILE A 158 25.46 -5.35 2.01
N HIS A 159 26.46 -6.10 1.56
CA HIS A 159 26.33 -7.51 1.19
C HIS A 159 26.02 -8.33 2.44
N MET A 160 24.82 -8.90 2.53
CA MET A 160 24.59 -10.06 3.40
C MET A 160 23.68 -11.07 2.71
N VAL A 161 24.20 -12.29 2.70
CA VAL A 161 23.58 -13.55 2.28
C VAL A 161 22.48 -13.90 3.30
N PHE A 162 21.36 -14.41 2.81
CA PHE A 162 20.22 -14.86 3.62
C PHE A 162 20.56 -16.02 4.54
#